data_AF-A0A0N1DZA1-F1
#
_entry.id   AF-A0A0N1DZA1-F1
#
_cell.length_a   1.000
_cell.length_b   1.000
_cell.length_c   1.000
_cell.angle_alpha   90.00
_cell.angle_beta   90.00
_cell.angle_gamma   90.00
#
_symmetry.space_group_name_H-M   'P 1'
#
loop_
_entity.id
_entity.type
_entity.pdbx_description
1 polymer ?
#
loop_
_entity_poly.entity_id
_entity_poly.type
_entity_poly.pdbx_seq_one_letter_code
_entity_poly.pdbx_strand_id
1 'polypeptide(L)'
;METLNELTTNHKNHTQTTQTKDMVNWNIMTGKAIRKSILSYITRNHAGSWIASIEEKYNAYKINLMNGSSLIFDAKGKYIKTNS
;
A
#
# COMPACT_ATOMS: atom_id res chain seq x y z
N MET A 1 -4.02 36.18 30.71
CA MET A 1 -5.16 35.48 31.31
C MET A 1 -6.12 35.09 30.20
N GLU A 2 -6.67 33.87 30.30
CA GLU A 2 -7.88 33.31 29.67
C GLU A 2 -8.07 33.30 28.13
N THR A 3 -7.77 32.13 27.56
CA THR A 3 -8.65 31.16 26.82
C THR A 3 -9.88 31.57 25.97
N LEU A 4 -9.88 30.95 24.77
CA LEU A 4 -10.93 30.14 24.08
C LEU A 4 -12.10 30.77 23.29
N ASN A 5 -12.14 30.46 21.97
CA ASN A 5 -13.17 29.65 21.25
C ASN A 5 -12.83 29.60 19.73
N GLU A 6 -12.23 28.52 19.24
CA GLU A 6 -12.85 27.41 18.46
C GLU A 6 -13.47 27.78 17.09
N LEU A 7 -12.86 27.29 15.99
CA LEU A 7 -13.47 26.34 15.03
C LEU A 7 -12.50 26.03 13.85
N THR A 8 -11.90 24.84 13.93
CA THR A 8 -11.68 23.83 12.87
C THR A 8 -11.47 24.32 11.43
N THR A 9 -10.34 24.04 10.78
CA THR A 9 -10.08 22.73 10.16
C THR A 9 -8.58 22.56 9.89
N ASN A 10 -8.04 21.43 10.34
CA ASN A 10 -6.64 21.06 10.22
C ASN A 10 -6.22 20.86 8.75
N HIS A 11 -5.51 21.84 8.18
CA HIS A 11 -4.66 21.65 7.01
C HIS A 11 -3.50 20.71 7.37
N LYS A 12 -3.72 19.40 7.27
CA LYS A 12 -2.64 18.42 7.32
C LYS A 12 -2.04 18.26 5.92
N ASN A 13 -0.94 18.97 5.70
CA ASN A 13 0.21 18.62 4.87
C ASN A 13 -0.04 17.56 3.78
N HIS A 14 -0.30 18.02 2.55
CA HIS A 14 -0.14 17.22 1.35
C HIS A 14 1.35 16.98 1.09
N THR A 15 1.88 15.85 1.60
CA THR A 15 3.09 15.24 1.06
C THR A 15 2.71 13.92 0.41
N GLN A 16 2.89 13.89 -0.91
CA GLN A 16 2.62 12.85 -1.89
C GLN A 16 2.87 11.41 -1.38
N THR A 17 1.92 10.80 -0.68
CA THR A 17 1.95 9.38 -0.25
C THR A 17 0.57 8.69 -0.35
N THR A 18 -0.44 9.38 -0.89
CA THR A 18 -1.86 9.08 -0.68
C THR A 18 -2.58 8.49 -1.90
N GLN A 19 -1.91 7.77 -2.80
CA GLN A 19 -2.61 7.09 -3.92
C GLN A 19 -2.66 5.56 -3.80
N THR A 20 -1.79 4.93 -3.01
CA THR A 20 -1.84 3.47 -2.78
C THR A 20 -2.44 3.08 -1.42
N LYS A 21 -2.56 4.03 -0.48
CA LYS A 21 -3.00 3.76 0.89
C LYS A 21 -4.53 3.66 1.03
N ASP A 22 -5.29 4.34 0.18
CA ASP A 22 -6.73 4.55 0.39
C ASP A 22 -7.63 3.54 -0.35
N MET A 23 -7.07 2.67 -1.20
CA MET A 23 -7.86 1.73 -2.00
C MET A 23 -7.90 0.29 -1.47
N VAL A 24 -6.93 -0.08 -0.64
CA VAL A 24 -6.78 -1.46 -0.16
C VAL A 24 -6.32 -1.50 1.28
N ASN A 25 -6.85 -2.46 2.03
CA ASN A 25 -6.48 -2.63 3.42
C ASN A 25 -5.09 -3.28 3.55
N TRP A 26 -4.06 -2.46 3.69
CA TRP A 26 -2.69 -2.94 3.92
C TRP A 26 -2.48 -3.63 5.28
N ASN A 27 -3.45 -3.54 6.20
CA ASN A 27 -3.36 -4.20 7.50
C ASN A 27 -3.53 -5.72 7.44
N ILE A 28 -3.85 -6.27 6.26
CA ILE A 28 -3.79 -7.71 5.98
C ILE A 28 -2.36 -8.24 6.20
N MET A 29 -1.33 -7.41 5.95
CA MET A 29 0.07 -7.76 6.20
C MET A 29 0.50 -7.30 7.60
N THR A 30 0.76 -8.24 8.50
CA THR A 30 1.16 -7.97 9.89
C THR A 30 2.57 -7.39 10.00
N GLY A 31 3.48 -7.75 9.09
CA GLY A 31 4.88 -7.29 9.13
C GLY A 31 5.10 -5.91 8.49
N LYS A 32 5.45 -4.90 9.30
CA LYS A 32 5.84 -3.55 8.80
C LYS A 32 6.98 -3.62 7.76
N ALA A 33 7.97 -4.49 7.98
CA ALA A 33 9.09 -4.67 7.05
C ALA A 33 8.65 -5.28 5.71
N ILE A 34 7.78 -6.29 5.77
CA ILE A 34 7.19 -6.95 4.59
C ILE A 34 6.43 -5.91 3.75
N ARG A 35 5.53 -5.15 4.40
CA ARG A 35 4.75 -4.10 3.74
C ARG A 35 5.64 -3.06 3.04
N LYS A 36 6.70 -2.62 3.71
CA LYS A 36 7.68 -1.69 3.13
C LYS A 36 8.38 -2.29 1.90
N SER A 37 8.79 -3.56 1.95
CA SER A 37 9.43 -4.25 0.83
C SER A 37 8.53 -4.28 -0.41
N ILE A 38 7.27 -4.70 -0.21
CA ILE A 38 6.28 -4.81 -1.28
C ILE A 38 5.98 -3.43 -1.89
N LEU A 39 5.68 -2.43 -1.06
CA LEU A 39 5.43 -1.06 -1.53
C LEU A 39 6.63 -0.51 -2.31
N SER A 40 7.84 -0.74 -1.81
CA SER A 40 9.07 -0.29 -2.46
C SER A 40 9.26 -0.93 -3.84
N TYR A 41 8.92 -2.21 -4.00
CA TYR A 41 8.94 -2.87 -5.30
C TYR A 41 7.91 -2.27 -6.27
N ILE A 42 6.67 -2.09 -5.81
CA ILE A 42 5.58 -1.56 -6.64
C ILE A 42 5.91 -0.14 -7.11
N THR A 43 6.35 0.74 -6.21
CA THR A 43 6.70 2.12 -6.55
C THR A 43 7.83 2.21 -7.58
N ARG A 44 8.81 1.30 -7.56
CA ARG A 44 9.93 1.31 -8.52
C ARG A 44 9.59 0.70 -9.88
N ASN A 45 8.80 -0.38 -9.91
CA ASN A 45 8.62 -1.19 -11.12
C ASN A 45 7.24 -1.02 -11.79
N HIS A 46 6.25 -0.55 -11.02
CA HIS A 46 4.86 -0.39 -11.44
C HIS A 46 4.34 0.98 -11.04
N ALA A 47 5.17 2.02 -11.20
CA ALA A 47 4.78 3.40 -10.94
C ALA A 47 3.50 3.74 -11.73
N GLY A 48 2.53 4.36 -11.07
CA GLY A 48 1.24 4.71 -11.67
C GLY A 48 0.22 3.56 -11.79
N SER A 49 0.59 2.33 -11.42
CA SER A 49 -0.38 1.22 -11.35
C SER A 49 -1.23 1.31 -10.08
N TRP A 50 -2.54 1.23 -10.24
CA TRP A 50 -3.51 1.20 -9.15
C TRP A 50 -3.64 -0.23 -8.63
N ILE A 51 -3.75 -0.41 -7.32
CA ILE A 51 -3.89 -1.73 -6.70
C ILE A 51 -5.38 -2.03 -6.56
N ALA A 52 -5.82 -3.13 -7.17
CA ALA A 52 -7.20 -3.59 -7.12
C ALA A 52 -7.50 -4.35 -5.83
N SER A 53 -6.60 -5.26 -5.41
CA SER A 53 -6.76 -6.03 -4.18
C SER A 53 -5.46 -6.65 -3.69
N ILE A 54 -5.48 -7.07 -2.43
CA ILE A 54 -4.38 -7.77 -1.75
C ILE A 54 -4.95 -9.10 -1.23
N GLU A 55 -4.29 -10.19 -1.56
CA GLU A 55 -4.60 -11.52 -1.04
C GLU A 55 -3.38 -12.11 -0.32
N GLU A 56 -3.61 -12.76 0.82
CA GLU A 56 -2.61 -13.58 1.51
C GLU A 56 -3.04 -15.04 1.46
N LYS A 57 -2.23 -15.90 0.85
CA LYS A 57 -2.47 -17.34 0.76
C LYS A 57 -1.16 -18.09 0.77
N TYR A 58 -1.14 -19.23 1.47
CA TYR A 58 0.00 -20.17 1.47
C TYR A 58 1.36 -19.50 1.71
N ASN A 59 1.45 -18.59 2.70
CA ASN A 59 2.68 -17.85 3.00
C ASN A 59 3.19 -17.00 1.82
N ALA A 60 2.28 -16.45 1.02
CA ALA A 60 2.59 -15.54 -0.07
C ALA A 60 1.57 -14.40 -0.13
N TYR A 61 2.02 -13.27 -0.67
CA TYR A 61 1.18 -12.11 -0.94
C TYR A 61 0.97 -11.97 -2.43
N LYS A 62 -0.29 -11.88 -2.85
CA LYS A 62 -0.67 -11.56 -4.23
C LYS A 62 -1.27 -10.16 -4.26
N ILE A 63 -0.68 -9.29 -5.07
CA ILE A 63 -1.14 -7.92 -5.29
C ILE A 63 -1.74 -7.87 -6.69
N ASN A 64 -3.06 -7.76 -6.77
CA ASN A 64 -3.75 -7.60 -8.05
C ASN A 64 -3.72 -6.12 -8.44
N LEU A 65 -3.29 -5.82 -9.66
CA LEU A 65 -3.26 -4.47 -10.23
C LEU A 65 -4.49 -4.24 -11.10
N MET A 66 -4.92 -2.99 -11.21
CA MET A 66 -6.10 -2.60 -12.01
C MET A 66 -5.92 -2.83 -13.52
N ASN A 67 -4.67 -3.00 -13.99
CA ASN A 67 -4.39 -3.34 -15.39
C ASN A 67 -4.52 -4.84 -15.70
N GLY A 68 -4.99 -5.65 -14.74
CA GLY A 68 -5.20 -7.09 -14.89
C GLY A 68 -4.02 -7.95 -14.42
N SER A 69 -2.81 -7.39 -14.30
CA SER A 69 -1.64 -8.15 -13.84
C SER A 69 -1.68 -8.41 -12.32
N SER A 70 -1.00 -9.48 -11.88
CA SER A 70 -0.83 -9.82 -10.47
C SER A 70 0.64 -9.97 -10.11
N LEU A 71 1.07 -9.35 -9.02
CA LEU A 71 2.43 -9.48 -8.48
C LEU A 71 2.43 -10.46 -7.31
N ILE A 72 3.34 -11.43 -7.32
CA ILE A 72 3.48 -12.44 -6.28
C ILE A 72 4.74 -12.19 -5.48
N PHE A 73 4.60 -12.16 -4.15
CA PHE A 73 5.69 -12.03 -3.18
C PHE A 73 5.68 -13.19 -2.20
N ASP A 74 6.86 -13.60 -1.72
CA ASP A 74 6.96 -14.58 -0.63
C ASP A 74 6.51 -13.99 0.73
N ALA A 75 6.44 -14.84 1.77
CA ALA A 75 6.09 -14.42 3.13
C ALA A 75 7.03 -13.37 3.75
N LYS A 76 8.21 -13.12 3.15
CA LYS A 76 9.15 -12.08 3.59
C LYS A 76 8.98 -10.79 2.78
N GLY A 77 8.05 -10.75 1.83
CA GLY A 77 7.81 -9.61 0.95
C GLY A 77 8.82 -9.47 -0.18
N LYS A 78 9.54 -10.55 -0.53
CA LYS A 78 10.43 -10.59 -1.69
C LYS A 78 9.63 -10.96 -2.94
N TYR A 79 9.80 -10.20 -4.02
CA TYR A 79 9.16 -10.48 -5.30
C TYR A 79 9.57 -11.86 -5.83
N ILE A 80 8.60 -12.62 -6.31
CA ILE A 80 8.78 -13.92 -6.96
C ILE A 80 8.56 -13.78 -8.46
N LYS A 81 7.36 -13.33 -8.86
CA LYS A 81 6.95 -13.28 -10.27
C LYS A 81 5.74 -12.38 -10.50
N THR A 82 5.47 -12.12 -11.77
CA THR A 82 4.25 -11.46 -12.26
C THR A 82 3.43 -12.48 -13.05
N ASN A 83 2.13 -12.51 -12.83
CA ASN A 83 1.16 -13.18 -13.70
C ASN A 83 0.43 -12.11 -14.51
N SER A 84 0.26 -12.34 -15.82
CA SER A 84 -0.44 -11.44 -16.75
C SER A 84 -1.69 -12.12 -17.30
#